data_AF-A0A5B9M9S7-F1
#
_entry.id   AF-A0A5B9M9S7-F1
#
_cell.length_a   1.000
_cell.length_b   1.000
_cell.length_c   1.000
_cell.angle_alpha   90.00
_cell.angle_beta   90.00
_cell.angle_gamma   90.00
#
_symmetry.space_group_name_H-M   'P 1'
#
loop_
_entity.id
_entity.type
_entity.pdbx_description
1 polymer ?
#
loop_
_entity_poly.entity_id
_entity_poly.type
_entity_poly.pdbx_seq_one_letter_code
_entity_poly.pdbx_strand_id
1 'polypeptide(L)'
;MAIDCNLEIDDLEGESFDEIDSLVMQCAYASQNRLGRLCDESVYERDLAIRLKSEGICDVYTQVPVYVSVDTYQKTFRLDLVAGHAIYELKTVDAWTGAHDAQVLTYAMIMNVRHGKLLNFRPPRVQGRLRYNRVPTADRFRIQINDDRWAPVSAGCERLHDLMCRITDELGMFLDRRLYRDALVHFHGGDFVCARRLPLVCDDVKLGSHRFLLHHGRCAFIVTALTRSHSEYEPHLKRLIEHSDVEAIQWINLNRSELQFITLN
;
A
#
# COMPACT_ATOMS: atom_id res chain seq x y z
N MET A 1 6.29 -12.01 15.31
CA MET A 1 5.99 -12.15 13.87
C MET A 1 5.81 -10.74 13.33
N ALA A 2 6.31 -10.42 12.14
CA ALA A 2 6.19 -9.06 11.59
C ALA A 2 4.73 -8.65 11.32
N ILE A 3 3.82 -9.61 11.23
CA ILE A 3 2.39 -9.40 11.03
C ILE A 3 1.63 -10.01 12.21
N ASP A 4 0.70 -9.26 12.78
CA ASP A 4 -0.15 -9.67 13.90
C ASP A 4 -1.61 -9.28 13.64
N CYS A 5 -2.52 -10.22 13.80
CA CYS A 5 -3.96 -10.06 13.62
C CYS A 5 -4.69 -10.93 14.63
N ASN A 6 -5.61 -10.33 15.40
CA ASN A 6 -6.40 -11.05 16.40
C ASN A 6 -7.52 -11.92 15.80
N LEU A 7 -7.64 -11.94 14.47
CA LEU A 7 -8.63 -12.74 13.73
C LEU A 7 -7.88 -13.75 12.86
N GLU A 8 -8.22 -15.02 13.04
CA GLU A 8 -7.79 -16.11 12.16
C GLU A 8 -8.67 -16.11 10.90
N ILE A 9 -8.03 -16.04 9.74
CA ILE A 9 -8.68 -16.00 8.44
C ILE A 9 -8.16 -17.18 7.63
N ASP A 10 -9.05 -18.11 7.30
CA ASP A 10 -8.75 -19.26 6.47
C ASP A 10 -8.71 -18.88 4.99
N ASP A 11 -7.85 -19.57 4.24
CA ASP A 11 -7.75 -19.43 2.80
C ASP A 11 -8.87 -20.23 2.11
N LEU A 12 -9.98 -19.55 1.79
CA LEU A 12 -11.12 -20.17 1.13
C LEU A 12 -10.86 -20.46 -0.35
N GLU A 13 -11.50 -21.52 -0.86
CA GLU A 13 -11.38 -21.93 -2.27
C GLU A 13 -12.69 -22.45 -2.85
N GLY A 14 -12.86 -22.27 -4.16
CA GLY A 14 -13.95 -22.85 -4.95
C GLY A 14 -15.33 -22.52 -4.38
N GLU A 15 -16.16 -23.56 -4.24
CA GLU A 15 -17.56 -23.44 -3.83
C GLU A 15 -17.72 -22.74 -2.47
N SER A 16 -16.80 -22.96 -1.52
CA SER A 16 -16.86 -22.33 -0.19
C SER A 16 -16.80 -20.79 -0.25
N PHE A 17 -15.95 -20.25 -1.13
CA PHE A 17 -15.91 -18.80 -1.35
C PHE A 17 -17.12 -18.32 -2.14
N ASP A 18 -17.53 -19.04 -3.18
CA ASP A 18 -18.61 -18.63 -4.07
C ASP A 18 -19.96 -18.53 -3.35
N GLU A 19 -20.22 -19.41 -2.37
CA GLU A 19 -21.42 -19.35 -1.52
C GLU A 19 -21.46 -18.07 -0.67
N ILE A 20 -20.36 -17.78 0.04
CA ILE A 20 -20.21 -16.57 0.86
C ILE A 20 -20.29 -15.32 -0.02
N ASP A 21 -19.59 -15.31 -1.14
CA ASP A 21 -19.55 -14.17 -2.05
C ASP A 21 -20.91 -13.88 -2.69
N SER A 22 -21.67 -14.91 -3.03
CA SER A 22 -23.05 -14.78 -3.53
C SER A 22 -23.94 -14.06 -2.52
N LEU A 23 -23.85 -14.46 -1.25
CA LEU A 23 -24.62 -13.85 -0.17
C LEU A 23 -24.17 -12.42 0.14
N VAL A 24 -22.86 -12.17 0.13
CA VAL A 24 -22.29 -10.82 0.28
C VAL A 24 -22.77 -9.89 -0.83
N MET A 25 -22.75 -10.35 -2.08
CA MET A 25 -23.23 -9.55 -3.21
C MET A 25 -24.74 -9.28 -3.12
N GLN A 26 -25.54 -10.26 -2.73
CA GLN A 26 -26.98 -10.08 -2.50
C GLN A 26 -27.23 -9.01 -1.43
N CYS A 27 -26.54 -9.10 -0.29
CA CYS A 27 -26.63 -8.11 0.78
C CYS A 27 -26.15 -6.72 0.32
N ALA A 28 -25.11 -6.64 -0.51
CA ALA A 28 -24.59 -5.38 -1.03
C ALA A 28 -25.60 -4.69 -1.94
N TYR A 29 -26.25 -5.43 -2.85
CA TYR A 29 -27.33 -4.88 -3.67
C TYR A 29 -28.52 -4.43 -2.81
N ALA A 30 -28.94 -5.23 -1.83
CA ALA A 30 -30.02 -4.87 -0.92
C ALA A 30 -29.69 -3.60 -0.11
N SER A 31 -28.43 -3.45 0.29
CA SER A 31 -27.91 -2.27 0.97
C SER A 31 -28.02 -1.02 0.10
N GLN A 32 -27.44 -1.04 -1.10
CA GLN A 32 -27.49 0.09 -2.04
C GLN A 32 -28.94 0.45 -2.45
N ASN A 33 -29.79 -0.56 -2.67
CA ASN A 33 -31.19 -0.34 -3.04
C ASN A 33 -31.97 0.37 -1.91
N ARG A 34 -31.62 0.11 -0.65
CA ARG A 34 -32.29 0.71 0.49
C ARG A 34 -31.73 2.09 0.87
N LEU A 35 -30.40 2.24 0.84
CA LEU A 35 -29.70 3.44 1.31
C LEU A 35 -29.43 4.46 0.18
N GLY A 36 -29.55 4.03 -1.07
CA GLY A 36 -29.03 4.76 -2.22
C GLY A 36 -27.54 4.52 -2.40
N ARG A 37 -26.90 5.34 -3.25
CA ARG A 37 -25.49 5.20 -3.66
C ARG A 37 -24.56 6.32 -3.14
N LEU A 38 -25.08 7.17 -2.24
CA LEU A 38 -24.42 8.42 -1.85
C LEU A 38 -23.85 8.40 -0.43
N CYS A 39 -24.10 7.35 0.35
CA CYS A 39 -23.52 7.18 1.67
C CYS A 39 -22.00 6.95 1.62
N ASP A 40 -21.34 7.14 2.75
CA ASP A 40 -19.93 6.82 2.95
C ASP A 40 -19.71 5.31 3.15
N GLU A 41 -18.46 4.86 2.96
CA GLU A 41 -18.03 3.45 3.07
C GLU A 41 -18.49 2.82 4.40
N SER A 42 -18.30 3.52 5.51
CA SER A 42 -18.66 3.05 6.85
C SER A 42 -20.15 2.77 7.06
N VAL A 43 -21.03 3.40 6.27
CA VAL A 43 -22.47 3.15 6.33
C VAL A 43 -22.81 1.82 5.68
N TYR A 44 -22.26 1.56 4.49
CA TYR A 44 -22.46 0.28 3.80
C TYR A 44 -21.81 -0.88 4.54
N GLU A 45 -20.63 -0.66 5.11
CA GLU A 45 -19.96 -1.67 5.94
C GLU A 45 -20.85 -2.13 7.09
N ARG A 46 -21.39 -1.19 7.87
CA ARG A 46 -22.26 -1.49 9.01
C ARG A 46 -23.55 -2.18 8.57
N ASP A 47 -24.18 -1.70 7.51
CA ASP A 47 -25.43 -2.29 6.99
C ASP A 47 -25.19 -3.69 6.42
N LEU A 48 -24.10 -3.92 5.68
CA LEU A 48 -23.68 -5.24 5.22
C LEU A 48 -23.46 -6.19 6.40
N ALA A 49 -22.72 -5.77 7.42
CA ALA A 49 -22.42 -6.62 8.56
C ALA A 49 -23.69 -7.09 9.29
N ILE A 50 -24.68 -6.21 9.43
CA ILE A 50 -25.98 -6.56 10.03
C ILE A 50 -26.74 -7.56 9.15
N ARG A 51 -26.81 -7.32 7.84
CA ARG A 51 -27.51 -8.20 6.90
C ARG A 51 -26.90 -9.59 6.84
N LEU A 52 -25.58 -9.67 6.72
CA LEU A 52 -24.87 -10.95 6.62
C LEU A 52 -25.07 -11.80 7.88
N LYS A 53 -25.07 -11.18 9.06
CA LYS A 53 -25.41 -11.86 10.32
C LYS A 53 -26.86 -12.34 10.33
N SER A 54 -27.80 -11.55 9.80
CA SER A 54 -29.21 -11.96 9.73
C SER A 54 -29.47 -13.09 8.73
N GLU A 55 -28.63 -13.21 7.70
CA GLU A 55 -28.64 -14.30 6.72
C GLU A 55 -27.88 -15.55 7.22
N GLY A 56 -27.38 -15.54 8.46
CA GLY A 56 -26.80 -16.70 9.12
C GLY A 56 -25.28 -16.85 9.00
N ILE A 57 -24.56 -15.87 8.46
CA ILE A 57 -23.09 -15.88 8.54
C ILE A 57 -22.68 -15.54 9.98
N CYS A 58 -22.12 -16.53 10.69
CA CYS A 58 -21.67 -16.37 12.07
C CYS A 58 -20.47 -15.43 12.20
N ASP A 59 -19.51 -15.58 11.29
CA ASP A 59 -18.23 -14.86 11.33
C ASP A 59 -18.26 -13.63 10.43
N VAL A 60 -18.72 -12.51 11.00
CA VAL A 60 -18.75 -11.21 10.31
C VAL A 60 -18.12 -10.13 11.18
N TYR A 61 -16.98 -9.64 10.70
CA TYR A 61 -16.13 -8.67 11.37
C TYR A 61 -15.88 -7.45 10.47
N THR A 62 -15.81 -6.27 11.08
CA THR A 62 -15.60 -5.02 10.36
C THR A 62 -14.44 -4.24 10.98
N GLN A 63 -13.71 -3.48 10.16
CA GLN A 63 -12.58 -2.66 10.61
C GLN A 63 -11.51 -3.44 11.39
N VAL A 64 -11.28 -4.70 11.00
CA VAL A 64 -10.36 -5.63 11.68
C VAL A 64 -8.93 -5.08 11.59
N PRO A 65 -8.28 -4.78 12.72
CA PRO A 65 -6.92 -4.25 12.71
C PRO A 65 -5.91 -5.37 12.40
N VAL A 66 -5.01 -5.10 11.47
CA VAL A 66 -3.83 -5.93 11.18
C VAL A 66 -2.58 -5.08 11.42
N TYR A 67 -1.74 -5.50 12.35
CA TYR A 67 -0.52 -4.81 12.71
C TYR A 67 0.63 -5.36 11.89
N VAL A 68 1.36 -4.48 11.20
CA VAL A 68 2.58 -4.81 10.47
C VAL A 68 3.72 -4.02 11.09
N SER A 69 4.74 -4.70 11.59
CA SER A 69 5.81 -4.13 12.38
C SER A 69 7.20 -4.62 11.93
N VAL A 70 8.18 -3.74 12.08
CA VAL A 70 9.63 -3.98 11.90
C VAL A 70 10.32 -3.18 12.98
N ASP A 71 11.11 -3.83 13.83
CA ASP A 71 11.74 -3.21 15.00
C ASP A 71 10.77 -2.31 15.81
N THR A 72 10.98 -0.99 15.78
CA THR A 72 10.19 0.01 16.52
C THR A 72 9.11 0.68 15.66
N TYR A 73 9.03 0.34 14.37
CA TYR A 73 8.02 0.84 13.47
C TYR A 73 6.81 -0.10 13.43
N GLN A 74 5.60 0.47 13.48
CA GLN A 74 4.35 -0.28 13.34
C GLN A 74 3.35 0.51 12.50
N LYS A 75 2.69 -0.20 11.58
CA LYS A 75 1.55 0.29 10.80
C LYS A 75 0.33 -0.59 11.05
N THR A 76 -0.81 0.05 11.30
CA THR A 76 -2.09 -0.66 11.38
C THR A 76 -2.83 -0.53 10.06
N PHE A 77 -3.08 -1.65 9.41
CA PHE A 77 -4.07 -1.79 8.34
C PHE A 77 -5.43 -2.15 8.94
N ARG A 78 -6.51 -1.88 8.20
CA ARG A 78 -7.87 -2.21 8.62
C ARG A 78 -8.61 -2.91 7.48
N LEU A 79 -8.99 -4.16 7.69
CA LEU A 79 -9.87 -4.87 6.76
C LEU A 79 -11.29 -4.31 6.94
N ASP A 80 -11.89 -3.77 5.89
CA ASP A 80 -13.22 -3.15 5.97
C ASP A 80 -14.28 -4.18 6.41
N LEU A 81 -14.28 -5.35 5.77
CA LEU A 81 -15.20 -6.44 6.06
C LEU A 81 -14.52 -7.80 5.88
N VAL A 82 -14.67 -8.68 6.87
CA VAL A 82 -14.40 -10.11 6.77
C VAL A 82 -15.71 -10.85 7.03
N ALA A 83 -16.14 -11.67 6.07
CA ALA A 83 -17.37 -12.46 6.19
C ALA A 83 -17.07 -13.91 5.84
N GLY A 84 -17.29 -14.84 6.78
CA GLY A 84 -16.98 -16.27 6.60
C GLY A 84 -15.55 -16.51 6.10
N HIS A 85 -14.55 -15.82 6.68
CA HIS A 85 -13.15 -15.80 6.26
C HIS A 85 -12.83 -15.13 4.90
N ALA A 86 -13.83 -14.70 4.12
CA ALA A 86 -13.58 -13.94 2.89
C ALA A 86 -13.34 -12.46 3.18
N ILE A 87 -12.31 -11.87 2.56
CA ILE A 87 -11.91 -10.46 2.73
C ILE A 87 -12.56 -9.58 1.67
N TYR A 88 -13.23 -8.52 2.12
CA TYR A 88 -13.85 -7.50 1.28
C TYR A 88 -13.33 -6.10 1.61
N GLU A 89 -12.99 -5.35 0.57
CA GLU A 89 -12.60 -3.94 0.66
C GLU A 89 -13.70 -3.09 0.02
N LEU A 90 -14.28 -2.16 0.78
CA LEU A 90 -15.44 -1.39 0.35
C LEU A 90 -14.99 -0.03 -0.17
N LYS A 91 -15.66 0.44 -1.23
CA LYS A 91 -15.38 1.74 -1.84
C LYS A 91 -16.66 2.49 -2.19
N THR A 92 -16.60 3.81 -2.14
CA THR A 92 -17.68 4.70 -2.62
C THR A 92 -17.17 5.71 -3.65
N VAL A 93 -16.45 5.21 -4.66
CA VAL A 93 -15.71 6.00 -5.66
C VAL A 93 -16.33 5.88 -7.05
N ASP A 94 -16.26 6.93 -7.87
CA ASP A 94 -16.82 6.89 -9.23
C ASP A 94 -16.13 5.85 -10.13
N ALA A 95 -14.82 5.67 -9.95
CA ALA A 95 -14.03 4.69 -10.68
C ALA A 95 -12.94 4.08 -9.79
N TRP A 96 -12.63 2.81 -10.04
CA TRP A 96 -11.51 2.17 -9.38
C TRP A 96 -10.17 2.69 -9.91
N THR A 97 -9.18 2.75 -9.02
CA THR A 97 -7.79 3.07 -9.34
C THR A 97 -6.92 1.86 -9.05
N GLY A 98 -5.71 1.84 -9.61
CA GLY A 98 -4.72 0.81 -9.27
C GLY A 98 -4.35 0.78 -7.79
N ALA A 99 -4.54 1.89 -7.05
CA ALA A 99 -4.32 1.94 -5.61
C ALA A 99 -5.33 1.09 -4.84
N HIS A 100 -6.58 1.00 -5.30
CA HIS A 100 -7.60 0.14 -4.69
C HIS A 100 -7.25 -1.34 -4.88
N ASP A 101 -6.80 -1.70 -6.08
CA ASP A 101 -6.34 -3.06 -6.36
C ASP A 101 -5.12 -3.43 -5.50
N ALA A 102 -4.16 -2.51 -5.36
CA ALA A 102 -2.98 -2.71 -4.52
C ALA A 102 -3.32 -2.86 -3.03
N GLN A 103 -4.35 -2.15 -2.55
CA GLN A 103 -4.79 -2.23 -1.15
C GLN A 103 -5.36 -3.61 -0.81
N VAL A 104 -6.30 -4.12 -1.60
CA VAL A 104 -6.88 -5.45 -1.35
C VAL A 104 -5.85 -6.57 -1.53
N LEU A 105 -4.90 -6.42 -2.47
CA LEU A 105 -3.79 -7.38 -2.63
C LEU A 105 -2.83 -7.33 -1.45
N THR A 106 -2.58 -6.16 -0.86
CA THR A 106 -1.79 -6.03 0.37
C THR A 106 -2.45 -6.82 1.50
N TYR A 107 -3.77 -6.75 1.65
CA TYR A 107 -4.52 -7.51 2.65
C TYR A 107 -4.43 -9.02 2.41
N ALA A 108 -4.62 -9.47 1.17
CA ALA A 108 -4.46 -10.88 0.84
C ALA A 108 -3.03 -11.38 1.15
N MET A 109 -2.00 -10.59 0.85
CA MET A 109 -0.61 -10.95 1.13
C MET A 109 -0.27 -10.97 2.63
N ILE A 110 -0.74 -10.01 3.43
CA ILE A 110 -0.43 -9.96 4.86
C ILE A 110 -1.23 -11.00 5.65
N MET A 111 -2.46 -11.31 5.22
CA MET A 111 -3.28 -12.37 5.81
C MET A 111 -2.96 -13.76 5.25
N ASN A 112 -2.02 -13.86 4.30
CA ASN A 112 -1.63 -15.12 3.65
C ASN A 112 -2.82 -15.88 3.02
N VAL A 113 -3.73 -15.15 2.37
CA VAL A 113 -4.86 -15.70 1.62
C VAL A 113 -4.71 -15.45 0.11
N ARG A 114 -5.41 -16.24 -0.70
CA ARG A 114 -5.26 -16.22 -2.16
C ARG A 114 -5.99 -15.09 -2.84
N HIS A 115 -6.96 -14.47 -2.20
CA HIS A 115 -7.74 -13.41 -2.83
C HIS A 115 -8.44 -12.49 -1.82
N GLY A 116 -8.88 -11.35 -2.34
CA GLY A 116 -9.83 -10.47 -1.67
C GLY A 116 -10.67 -9.77 -2.74
N LYS A 117 -11.83 -9.22 -2.35
CA LYS A 117 -12.78 -8.63 -3.30
C LYS A 117 -13.06 -7.17 -2.99
N LEU A 118 -12.97 -6.33 -4.02
CA LEU A 118 -13.41 -4.94 -3.97
C LEU A 118 -14.91 -4.86 -4.22
N LEU A 119 -15.62 -4.09 -3.39
CA LEU A 119 -17.02 -3.73 -3.58
C LEU A 119 -17.13 -2.21 -3.77
N ASN A 120 -17.86 -1.76 -4.78
CA ASN A 120 -18.07 -0.32 -5.01
C ASN A 120 -19.54 0.04 -5.04
N PHE A 121 -19.93 0.97 -4.16
CA PHE A 121 -21.31 1.37 -3.92
C PHE A 121 -21.69 2.72 -4.55
N ARG A 122 -20.74 3.44 -5.17
CA ARG A 122 -21.03 4.72 -5.85
C ARG A 122 -21.67 4.56 -7.25
N PRO A 123 -21.31 3.55 -8.07
CA PRO A 123 -21.91 3.37 -9.39
C PRO A 123 -23.43 3.10 -9.31
N PRO A 124 -24.19 3.22 -10.42
CA PRO A 124 -25.64 2.97 -10.43
C PRO A 124 -26.06 1.59 -9.92
N ARG A 125 -25.17 0.61 -9.96
CA ARG A 125 -25.32 -0.74 -9.40
C ARG A 125 -24.02 -1.09 -8.69
N VAL A 126 -24.11 -1.84 -7.60
CA VAL A 126 -22.93 -2.36 -6.89
C VAL A 126 -22.02 -3.09 -7.87
N GLN A 127 -20.73 -2.75 -7.85
CA GLN A 127 -19.71 -3.43 -8.64
C GLN A 127 -18.84 -4.28 -7.72
N GLY A 128 -18.61 -5.54 -8.11
CA GLY A 128 -17.68 -6.44 -7.44
C GLY A 128 -16.47 -6.72 -8.33
N ARG A 129 -15.27 -6.79 -7.75
CA ARG A 129 -14.04 -7.13 -8.47
C ARG A 129 -13.12 -7.97 -7.59
N LEU A 130 -13.00 -9.23 -7.96
CA LEU A 130 -12.12 -10.18 -7.30
C LEU A 130 -10.66 -9.94 -7.72
N ARG A 131 -9.75 -10.02 -6.75
CA ARG A 131 -8.31 -9.89 -6.93
C ARG A 131 -7.60 -11.06 -6.30
N TYR A 132 -6.84 -11.77 -7.12
CA TYR A 132 -6.05 -12.91 -6.68
C TYR A 132 -4.63 -12.46 -6.35
N ASN A 133 -4.18 -12.79 -5.15
CA ASN A 133 -2.77 -12.81 -4.80
C ASN A 133 -2.09 -13.91 -5.62
N ARG A 134 -1.34 -13.50 -6.64
CA ARG A 134 -0.57 -14.41 -7.51
C ARG A 134 0.89 -14.52 -7.08
N VAL A 135 1.24 -13.98 -5.92
CA VAL A 135 2.61 -13.99 -5.39
C VAL A 135 2.63 -14.94 -4.20
N PRO A 136 3.24 -16.13 -4.34
CA PRO A 136 3.49 -17.02 -3.21
C PRO A 136 4.25 -16.29 -2.11
N THR A 137 3.94 -16.59 -0.85
CA THR A 137 4.59 -15.93 0.29
C THR A 137 6.11 -16.08 0.25
N ALA A 138 6.63 -17.25 -0.13
CA ALA A 138 8.07 -17.46 -0.30
C ALA A 138 8.70 -16.54 -1.35
N ASP A 139 7.99 -16.21 -2.44
CA ASP A 139 8.51 -15.35 -3.51
C ASP A 139 8.63 -13.89 -3.08
N ARG A 140 7.85 -13.46 -2.07
CA ARG A 140 8.00 -12.11 -1.50
C ARG A 140 9.37 -11.90 -0.86
N PHE A 141 10.01 -12.96 -0.37
CA PHE A 141 11.31 -12.92 0.29
C PHE A 141 12.47 -13.33 -0.64
N ARG A 142 12.20 -13.68 -1.90
CA ARG A 142 13.24 -13.95 -2.91
C ARG A 142 13.69 -12.64 -3.56
N ILE A 143 14.33 -11.80 -2.76
CA ILE A 143 14.70 -10.44 -3.16
C ILE A 143 16.02 -10.47 -3.95
N GLN A 144 16.03 -9.79 -5.08
CA GLN A 144 17.23 -9.51 -5.87
C GLN A 144 17.58 -8.03 -5.67
N ILE A 145 18.70 -7.76 -5.03
CA ILE A 145 19.18 -6.39 -4.87
C ILE A 145 19.88 -5.99 -6.18
N ASN A 146 19.52 -4.81 -6.68
CA ASN A 146 20.16 -4.17 -7.82
C ASN A 146 20.63 -2.78 -7.40
N ASP A 147 21.92 -2.67 -7.15
CA ASP A 147 22.63 -1.48 -6.72
C ASP A 147 23.68 -1.04 -7.77
N ASP A 148 23.56 -1.51 -9.02
CA ASP A 148 24.48 -1.18 -10.12
C ASP A 148 24.61 0.34 -10.35
N ARG A 149 23.56 1.09 -9.99
CA ARG A 149 23.47 2.56 -10.12
C ARG A 149 23.46 3.27 -8.76
N TRP A 150 23.80 2.57 -7.70
CA TRP A 150 23.97 3.14 -6.37
C TRP A 150 25.32 3.83 -6.28
N ALA A 151 25.28 5.14 -6.01
CA ALA A 151 26.46 5.97 -5.81
C ALA A 151 26.24 6.84 -4.56
N PRO A 152 26.60 6.35 -3.36
CA PRO A 152 26.32 7.05 -2.11
C PRO A 152 27.06 8.40 -2.07
N VAL A 153 26.32 9.49 -1.84
CA VAL A 153 26.90 10.86 -1.77
C VAL A 153 27.22 11.30 -0.33
N SER A 154 26.80 10.51 0.67
CA SER A 154 27.11 10.75 2.08
C SER A 154 27.07 9.42 2.86
N ALA A 155 27.66 9.39 4.06
CA ALA A 155 27.55 8.23 4.96
C ALA A 155 26.09 7.91 5.35
N GLY A 156 25.18 8.89 5.27
CA GLY A 156 23.75 8.68 5.49
C GLY A 156 23.06 7.86 4.40
N CYS A 157 23.68 7.70 3.22
CA CYS A 157 23.17 6.86 2.14
C CYS A 157 23.27 5.37 2.52
N GLU A 158 24.41 4.93 3.06
CA GLU A 158 24.59 3.53 3.50
C GLU A 158 23.54 3.13 4.54
N ARG A 159 23.29 4.01 5.51
CA ARG A 159 22.25 3.77 6.52
C ARG A 159 20.85 3.62 5.89
N LEU A 160 20.54 4.40 4.86
CA LEU A 160 19.25 4.32 4.15
C LEU A 160 19.12 3.00 3.40
N HIS A 161 20.19 2.59 2.70
CA HIS A 161 20.28 1.33 1.98
C HIS A 161 20.08 0.14 2.93
N ASP A 162 20.89 0.07 4.00
CA ASP A 162 20.82 -1.01 4.99
C ASP A 162 19.45 -1.09 5.67
N LEU A 163 18.85 0.05 6.00
CA LEU A 163 17.51 0.10 6.56
C LEU A 163 16.48 -0.49 5.59
N MET A 164 16.54 -0.12 4.32
CA MET A 164 15.61 -0.65 3.33
C MET A 164 15.76 -2.16 3.18
N CYS A 165 16.99 -2.67 3.07
CA CYS A 165 17.26 -4.10 2.99
C CYS A 165 16.69 -4.84 4.21
N ARG A 166 16.95 -4.37 5.43
CA ARG A 166 16.38 -4.97 6.65
C ARG A 166 14.85 -4.96 6.66
N ILE A 167 14.22 -3.84 6.29
CA ILE A 167 12.76 -3.74 6.23
C ILE A 167 12.21 -4.76 5.23
N THR A 168 12.83 -4.89 4.07
CA THR A 168 12.39 -5.85 3.04
C THR A 168 12.69 -7.30 3.40
N ASP A 169 13.74 -7.58 4.17
CA ASP A 169 14.02 -8.93 4.68
C ASP A 169 12.95 -9.40 5.66
N GLU A 170 12.42 -8.49 6.49
CA GLU A 170 11.36 -8.82 7.46
C GLU A 170 9.96 -8.82 6.84
N LEU A 171 9.65 -7.86 5.97
CA LEU A 171 8.31 -7.69 5.39
C LEU A 171 8.15 -8.37 4.03
N GLY A 172 9.22 -8.79 3.39
CA GLY A 172 9.23 -9.17 1.99
C GLY A 172 8.91 -7.98 1.07
N MET A 173 8.76 -8.26 -0.22
CA MET A 173 8.37 -7.32 -1.28
C MET A 173 6.86 -7.41 -1.59
N PHE A 174 6.42 -6.69 -2.62
CA PHE A 174 5.05 -6.68 -3.19
C PHE A 174 3.94 -6.00 -2.37
N LEU A 175 4.23 -5.55 -1.14
CA LEU A 175 3.28 -4.77 -0.35
C LEU A 175 3.20 -3.31 -0.84
N ASP A 176 2.24 -2.56 -0.32
CA ASP A 176 2.10 -1.12 -0.60
C ASP A 176 3.42 -0.36 -0.28
N ARG A 177 4.01 0.28 -1.29
CA ARG A 177 5.22 1.11 -1.18
C ARG A 177 5.20 2.12 -0.03
N ARG A 178 4.00 2.61 0.36
CA ARG A 178 3.84 3.54 1.48
C ARG A 178 4.29 2.91 2.79
N LEU A 179 4.10 1.61 2.99
CA LEU A 179 4.58 0.89 4.17
C LEU A 179 6.10 1.05 4.35
N TYR A 180 6.87 0.79 3.31
CA TYR A 180 8.33 0.89 3.32
C TYR A 180 8.80 2.35 3.46
N ARG A 181 8.18 3.27 2.72
CA ARG A 181 8.47 4.71 2.84
C ARG A 181 8.24 5.21 4.26
N ASP A 182 7.10 4.89 4.84
CA ASP A 182 6.71 5.34 6.19
C ASP A 182 7.66 4.73 7.24
N ALA A 183 8.09 3.48 7.06
CA ALA A 183 9.13 2.85 7.89
C ALA A 183 10.48 3.57 7.79
N LEU A 184 10.95 3.88 6.58
CA LEU A 184 12.18 4.65 6.37
C LEU A 184 12.09 6.03 7.04
N VAL A 185 10.96 6.73 6.91
CA VAL A 185 10.74 8.02 7.60
C VAL A 185 10.83 7.84 9.11
N HIS A 186 10.19 6.82 9.68
CA HIS A 186 10.26 6.52 11.11
C HIS A 186 11.71 6.34 11.59
N PHE A 187 12.50 5.50 10.93
CA PHE A 187 13.89 5.23 11.31
C PHE A 187 14.85 6.41 11.06
N HIS A 188 14.44 7.41 10.30
CA HIS A 188 15.17 8.66 10.08
C HIS A 188 14.67 9.82 10.98
N GLY A 189 13.92 9.51 12.04
CA GLY A 189 13.50 10.49 13.05
C GLY A 189 12.07 11.03 12.84
N GLY A 190 11.29 10.39 11.96
CA GLY A 190 9.91 10.73 11.70
C GLY A 190 9.74 11.91 10.76
N ASP A 191 8.47 12.23 10.46
CA ASP A 191 8.11 13.25 9.47
C ASP A 191 8.68 14.62 9.81
N PHE A 192 8.72 14.97 11.10
CA PHE A 192 9.28 16.24 11.56
C PHE A 192 10.78 16.40 11.23
N VAL A 193 11.52 15.30 11.09
CA VAL A 193 12.94 15.34 10.73
C VAL A 193 13.10 15.24 9.21
N CYS A 194 12.43 14.26 8.59
CA CYS A 194 12.62 13.97 7.16
C CYS A 194 11.92 14.97 6.25
N ALA A 195 10.68 15.37 6.55
CA ALA A 195 9.88 16.17 5.64
C ALA A 195 10.33 17.64 5.68
N ARG A 196 10.86 18.11 4.57
CA ARG A 196 11.32 19.50 4.41
C ARG A 196 10.74 20.09 3.14
N ARG A 197 10.28 21.35 3.23
CA ARG A 197 9.92 22.13 2.04
C ARG A 197 11.13 22.94 1.60
N LEU A 198 11.68 22.60 0.44
CA LEU A 198 12.81 23.31 -0.16
C LEU A 198 12.30 24.21 -1.29
N PRO A 199 12.90 25.40 -1.51
CA PRO A 199 12.53 26.27 -2.61
C PRO A 199 12.67 25.56 -3.96
N LEU A 200 11.79 25.92 -4.89
CA LEU A 200 11.97 25.63 -6.31
C LEU A 200 12.34 26.90 -7.05
N VAL A 201 13.38 26.83 -7.87
CA VAL A 201 13.92 27.94 -8.67
C VAL A 201 14.02 27.51 -10.13
N CYS A 202 13.56 28.36 -11.03
CA CYS A 202 13.72 28.19 -12.47
C CYS A 202 14.14 29.53 -13.06
N ASP A 203 15.23 29.56 -13.83
CA ASP A 203 15.78 30.78 -14.43
C ASP A 203 15.94 31.93 -13.41
N ASP A 204 16.52 31.62 -12.24
CA ASP A 204 16.71 32.53 -11.08
C ASP A 204 15.41 33.07 -10.44
N VAL A 205 14.25 32.60 -10.89
CA VAL A 205 12.95 32.96 -10.31
C VAL A 205 12.51 31.91 -9.30
N LYS A 206 12.28 32.34 -8.05
CA LYS A 206 11.66 31.50 -7.03
C LYS A 206 10.19 31.24 -7.36
N LEU A 207 9.86 30.00 -7.71
CA LEU A 207 8.50 29.60 -8.10
C LEU A 207 7.64 29.15 -6.91
N GLY A 208 8.27 28.71 -5.82
CA GLY A 208 7.58 28.20 -4.66
C GLY A 208 8.46 27.25 -3.85
N SER A 209 7.85 26.20 -3.31
CA SER A 209 8.58 25.13 -2.62
C SER A 209 7.97 23.75 -2.89
N HIS A 210 8.82 22.73 -2.84
CA HIS A 210 8.43 21.33 -2.96
C HIS A 210 8.79 20.57 -1.68
N ARG A 211 7.97 19.58 -1.32
CA ARG A 211 8.21 18.75 -0.13
C ARG A 211 9.09 17.57 -0.50
N PHE A 212 10.25 17.48 0.12
CA PHE A 212 11.18 16.36 0.01
C PHE A 212 11.21 15.55 1.30
N LEU A 213 11.54 14.26 1.19
CA LEU A 213 11.92 13.42 2.32
C LEU A 213 13.44 13.35 2.36
N LEU A 214 14.06 14.07 3.30
CA LEU A 214 15.50 14.08 3.48
C LEU A 214 15.91 12.98 4.46
N HIS A 215 17.06 12.35 4.20
CA HIS A 215 17.65 11.35 5.11
C HIS A 215 18.97 11.81 5.73
N HIS A 216 19.68 12.73 5.08
CA HIS A 216 20.90 13.36 5.61
C HIS A 216 21.20 14.66 4.85
N GLY A 217 21.48 15.77 5.55
CA GLY A 217 21.80 17.05 4.90
C GLY A 217 20.74 17.47 3.88
N ARG A 218 21.14 17.69 2.62
CA ARG A 218 20.24 17.96 1.48
C ARG A 218 20.04 16.76 0.56
N CYS A 219 20.38 15.55 1.00
CA CYS A 219 20.11 14.31 0.28
C CYS A 219 18.68 13.84 0.57
N ALA A 220 17.88 13.73 -0.48
CA ALA A 220 16.50 13.25 -0.43
C ALA A 220 16.41 11.76 -0.79
N PHE A 221 15.29 11.13 -0.46
CA PHE A 221 14.97 9.79 -0.95
C PHE A 221 13.53 9.72 -1.45
N ILE A 222 13.28 8.78 -2.37
CA ILE A 222 11.95 8.47 -2.87
C ILE A 222 11.78 6.96 -2.98
N VAL A 223 10.62 6.46 -2.56
CA VAL A 223 10.24 5.06 -2.69
C VAL A 223 9.14 4.92 -3.74
N THR A 224 9.38 4.12 -4.77
CA THR A 224 8.40 3.81 -5.81
C THR A 224 8.18 2.31 -5.94
N ALA A 225 7.20 1.92 -6.76
CA ALA A 225 6.95 0.53 -7.15
C ALA A 225 6.66 0.45 -8.66
N LEU A 226 7.53 1.07 -9.46
CA LEU A 226 7.43 1.11 -10.91
C LEU A 226 7.93 -0.21 -11.50
N THR A 227 7.19 -0.78 -12.44
CA THR A 227 7.55 -2.05 -13.10
C THR A 227 7.89 -1.91 -14.58
N ARG A 228 7.50 -0.81 -15.22
CA ARG A 228 7.67 -0.58 -16.67
C ARG A 228 8.08 0.85 -17.06
N SER A 229 7.83 1.85 -16.22
CA SER A 229 7.99 3.28 -16.55
C SER A 229 9.22 3.93 -15.94
N HIS A 230 10.34 3.19 -15.81
CA HIS A 230 11.58 3.75 -15.24
C HIS A 230 12.15 4.89 -16.10
N SER A 231 12.24 4.67 -17.41
CA SER A 231 12.77 5.64 -18.38
C SER A 231 11.92 6.90 -18.50
N GLU A 232 10.63 6.82 -18.21
CA GLU A 232 9.72 7.96 -18.22
C GLU A 232 9.79 8.75 -16.91
N TYR A 233 10.02 8.09 -15.76
CA TYR A 233 9.99 8.74 -14.45
C TYR A 233 11.30 9.42 -14.08
N GLU A 234 12.44 8.80 -14.40
CA GLU A 234 13.77 9.33 -14.04
C GLU A 234 14.02 10.77 -14.53
N PRO A 235 13.71 11.16 -15.78
CA PRO A 235 13.91 12.53 -16.24
C PRO A 235 13.15 13.57 -15.41
N HIS A 236 11.99 13.20 -14.84
CA HIS A 236 11.24 14.10 -13.98
C HIS A 236 11.89 14.30 -12.62
N LEU A 237 12.50 13.26 -12.05
CA LEU A 237 13.29 13.39 -10.81
C LEU A 237 14.52 14.25 -11.03
N LYS A 238 15.23 14.10 -12.16
CA LYS A 238 16.38 14.94 -12.52
C LYS A 238 16.00 16.41 -12.63
N ARG A 239 14.93 16.73 -13.36
CA ARG A 239 14.41 18.11 -13.43
C ARG A 239 14.02 18.67 -12.06
N LEU A 240 13.46 17.82 -11.18
CA LEU A 240 13.13 18.25 -9.83
C LEU A 240 14.39 18.61 -9.03
N ILE A 241 15.49 17.84 -9.19
CA ILE A 241 16.80 18.15 -8.59
C ILE A 241 17.33 19.48 -9.16
N GLU A 242 17.41 19.61 -10.48
CA GLU A 242 17.90 20.80 -11.20
C GLU A 242 17.22 22.10 -10.74
N HIS A 243 15.93 22.02 -10.41
CA HIS A 243 15.12 23.16 -9.97
C HIS A 243 15.04 23.31 -8.44
N SER A 244 15.84 22.58 -7.67
CA SER A 244 15.80 22.61 -6.20
C SER A 244 17.17 22.68 -5.57
N ASP A 245 17.19 22.88 -4.25
CA ASP A 245 18.40 22.90 -3.44
C ASP A 245 18.90 21.49 -3.03
N VAL A 246 18.27 20.42 -3.52
CA VAL A 246 18.64 19.03 -3.19
C VAL A 246 19.95 18.64 -3.87
N GLU A 247 20.86 18.01 -3.13
CA GLU A 247 22.16 17.55 -3.66
C GLU A 247 22.05 16.24 -4.44
N ALA A 248 21.17 15.35 -3.99
CA ALA A 248 20.88 14.09 -4.66
C ALA A 248 19.54 13.52 -4.20
N ILE A 249 18.92 12.70 -5.03
CA ILE A 249 17.79 11.83 -4.67
C ILE A 249 18.25 10.38 -4.70
N GLN A 250 18.16 9.71 -3.56
CA GLN A 250 18.26 8.26 -3.43
C GLN A 250 16.92 7.64 -3.82
N TRP A 251 16.85 7.13 -5.03
CA TRP A 251 15.66 6.49 -5.57
C TRP A 251 15.69 4.99 -5.29
N ILE A 252 14.76 4.57 -4.43
CA ILE A 252 14.53 3.17 -4.06
C ILE A 252 13.28 2.69 -4.80
N ASN A 253 13.41 1.69 -5.65
CA ASN A 253 12.28 1.16 -6.39
C ASN A 253 12.01 -0.32 -6.07
N LEU A 254 10.77 -0.59 -5.65
CA LEU A 254 10.24 -1.91 -5.37
C LEU A 254 9.67 -2.53 -6.66
N ASN A 255 10.53 -3.10 -7.51
CA ASN A 255 10.14 -3.71 -8.79
C ASN A 255 9.91 -5.21 -8.65
N ARG A 256 8.71 -5.61 -8.19
CA ARG A 256 8.40 -7.03 -7.94
C ARG A 256 9.42 -7.64 -6.97
N SER A 257 10.20 -8.64 -7.40
CA SER A 257 11.26 -9.27 -6.62
C SER A 257 12.59 -8.52 -6.66
N GLU A 258 12.74 -7.52 -7.53
CA GLU A 258 13.97 -6.72 -7.64
C GLU A 258 13.84 -5.45 -6.79
N LEU A 259 14.74 -5.27 -5.83
CA LEU A 259 14.89 -4.05 -5.03
C LEU A 259 16.01 -3.22 -5.63
N GLN A 260 15.66 -2.10 -6.24
CA GLN A 260 16.60 -1.26 -6.98
C GLN A 260 16.99 -0.03 -6.18
N PHE A 261 18.28 0.29 -6.17
CA PHE A 261 18.85 1.48 -5.56
C PHE A 261 19.55 2.32 -6.63
N ILE A 262 19.13 3.57 -6.79
CA ILE A 262 19.64 4.47 -7.82
C ILE A 262 19.94 5.82 -7.18
N THR A 263 21.17 6.31 -7.32
CA THR A 263 21.48 7.71 -7.01
C THR A 263 21.20 8.59 -8.22
N LEU A 264 20.43 9.67 -8.02
CA LEU A 264 20.27 10.75 -8.98
C LEU A 264 20.86 12.03 -8.41
N ASN A 265 21.68 12.73 -9.19
CA ASN A 265 22.30 14.01 -8.88
C ASN A 265 22.22 14.96 -10.09
#